data_AF-A0A8K0RK16-F1
#
_entry.id   AF-A0A8K0RK16-F1
#
_cell.length_a   1.000
_cell.length_b   1.000
_cell.length_c   1.000
_cell.angle_alpha   90.00
_cell.angle_beta   90.00
_cell.angle_gamma   90.00
#
_symmetry.space_group_name_H-M   'P 1'
#
loop_
_entity.id
_entity.type
_entity.pdbx_description
1 polymer ?
#
loop_
_entity_poly.entity_id
_entity_poly.type
_entity_poly.pdbx_seq_one_letter_code
_entity_poly.pdbx_strand_id
1 'polypeptide(L)'
;MSSASARSRSARAVPINSEGFEIMPCSYCSSRNLRCMMKVGNDVCGEYTRQGHPCDGKGISLTEADCLVQAKKRIEAAEETTEEELLDLQRQLNERLSHLIRLRRQKRHIQTRRQKMLEKGFQSMDELEESERQESEAVVDARSVGAAHVIDWSAILDSVALKSRW
;
A
#
# COMPACT_ATOMS: atom_id res chain seq x y z
N MET A 1 -30.27 49.33 -3.02
CA MET A 1 -30.64 50.23 -1.91
C MET A 1 -30.15 49.60 -0.61
N SER A 2 -29.18 50.19 0.09
CA SER A 2 -28.64 49.62 1.34
C SER A 2 -29.69 49.67 2.46
N SER A 3 -29.83 48.58 3.22
CA SER A 3 -30.78 48.46 4.32
C SER A 3 -30.56 49.52 5.41
N ALA A 4 -31.61 49.88 6.17
CA ALA A 4 -31.51 50.82 7.28
C ALA A 4 -30.42 50.41 8.29
N SER A 5 -30.28 49.11 8.54
CA SER A 5 -29.21 48.53 9.38
C SER A 5 -27.81 48.80 8.83
N ALA A 6 -27.59 48.64 7.52
CA ALA A 6 -26.30 48.92 6.89
C ALA A 6 -25.92 50.42 6.98
N ARG A 7 -26.90 51.33 6.86
CA ARG A 7 -26.68 52.77 7.03
C ARG A 7 -26.28 53.13 8.46
N SER A 8 -26.95 52.56 9.46
CA SER A 8 -26.61 52.76 10.87
C SER A 8 -25.20 52.23 11.21
N ARG A 9 -24.81 51.08 10.65
CA ARG A 9 -23.45 50.53 10.81
C ARG A 9 -22.38 51.42 10.19
N SER A 10 -22.61 51.92 8.98
CA SER A 10 -21.70 52.88 8.33
C SER A 10 -21.59 54.19 9.12
N ALA A 11 -22.69 54.71 9.64
CA ALA A 11 -22.69 55.89 10.50
C ALA A 11 -21.88 55.69 11.79
N ARG A 12 -21.96 54.49 12.40
CA ARG A 12 -21.17 54.14 13.59
C ARG A 12 -19.68 53.98 13.29
N ALA A 13 -19.31 53.54 12.09
CA ALA A 13 -17.93 53.37 11.68
C ALA A 13 -17.18 54.70 11.43
N VAL A 14 -17.89 55.76 11.05
CA VAL A 14 -17.31 57.10 10.81
C VAL A 14 -16.54 57.61 12.04
N PRO A 15 -17.14 57.74 13.23
CA PRO A 15 -16.43 58.23 14.41
C PRO A 15 -15.31 57.28 14.87
N ILE A 16 -15.41 55.97 14.59
CA ILE A 16 -14.35 55.01 14.90
C ILE A 16 -13.11 55.27 14.04
N ASN A 17 -13.29 55.59 12.76
CA ASN A 17 -12.19 55.86 11.85
C ASN A 17 -11.57 57.26 12.04
N SER A 18 -12.33 58.24 12.51
CA SER A 18 -11.85 59.62 12.70
C SER A 18 -11.26 59.90 14.08
N GLU A 19 -11.84 59.33 15.14
CA GLU A 19 -11.45 59.59 16.54
C GLU A 19 -10.84 58.36 17.23
N GLY A 20 -10.79 57.22 16.55
CA GLY A 20 -10.21 56.00 17.09
C GLY A 20 -8.68 56.05 17.18
N PHE A 21 -8.12 55.05 17.83
CA PHE A 21 -6.69 54.77 17.85
C PHE A 21 -6.36 53.59 16.94
N GLU A 22 -5.13 53.57 16.43
CA GLU A 22 -4.62 52.48 15.60
C GLU A 22 -4.26 51.28 16.48
N ILE A 23 -4.77 50.11 16.09
CA ILE A 23 -4.43 48.82 16.71
C ILE A 23 -3.71 47.93 15.71
N MET A 24 -3.14 46.83 16.20
CA MET A 24 -2.62 45.78 15.33
C MET A 24 -3.68 45.37 14.30
N PRO A 25 -3.31 45.31 13.01
CA PRO A 25 -4.28 45.07 11.96
C PRO A 25 -4.91 43.70 12.08
N CYS A 26 -6.24 43.66 12.10
CA CYS A 26 -7.02 42.43 12.01
C CYS A 26 -6.83 41.75 10.65
N SER A 27 -7.22 40.48 10.50
CA SER A 27 -6.98 39.70 9.27
C SER A 27 -7.54 40.40 8.03
N TYR A 28 -8.72 41.01 8.13
CA TYR A 28 -9.31 41.78 7.04
C TYR A 28 -8.50 43.03 6.69
N CYS A 29 -8.18 43.88 7.68
CA CYS A 29 -7.43 45.10 7.44
C CYS A 29 -6.02 44.80 6.92
N SER A 30 -5.37 43.76 7.45
CA SER A 30 -4.08 43.26 6.98
C SER A 30 -4.13 42.83 5.51
N SER A 31 -5.12 41.99 5.14
CA SER A 31 -5.27 41.52 3.76
C SER A 31 -5.51 42.63 2.72
N ARG A 32 -6.05 43.77 3.16
CA ARG A 32 -6.37 44.93 2.31
C ARG A 32 -5.41 46.10 2.47
N ASN A 33 -4.34 45.94 3.24
CA ASN A 33 -3.40 47.02 3.59
C ASN A 33 -4.11 48.28 4.11
N LEU A 34 -5.13 48.10 4.96
CA LEU A 34 -5.86 49.17 5.62
C LEU A 34 -5.39 49.33 7.06
N ARG A 35 -5.43 50.57 7.56
CA ARG A 35 -5.19 50.86 8.98
C ARG A 35 -6.40 50.41 9.80
N CYS A 36 -6.15 49.67 10.86
CA CYS A 36 -7.19 49.14 11.73
C CYS A 36 -7.44 50.13 12.87
N MET A 37 -8.56 50.86 12.79
CA MET A 37 -8.95 51.86 13.78
C MET A 37 -10.01 51.32 14.72
N MET A 38 -9.83 51.50 16.03
CA MET A 38 -10.79 51.09 17.07
C MET A 38 -11.02 52.23 18.07
N LYS A 39 -12.21 52.32 18.65
CA LYS A 39 -12.58 53.33 19.66
C LYS A 39 -12.73 52.67 21.03
N VAL A 40 -12.38 53.38 22.10
CA VAL A 40 -12.51 52.90 23.48
C VAL A 40 -13.97 52.48 23.75
N GLY A 41 -14.14 51.28 24.31
CA GLY A 41 -15.46 50.70 24.59
C GLY A 41 -16.12 49.97 23.42
N ASN A 42 -15.51 49.96 22.23
CA ASN A 42 -15.92 49.09 21.12
C ASN A 42 -14.90 47.96 20.95
N ASP A 43 -15.40 46.73 20.81
CA ASP A 43 -14.58 45.54 20.53
C ASP A 43 -14.31 45.31 19.04
N VAL A 44 -14.82 46.21 18.18
CA VAL A 44 -14.84 46.03 16.73
C VAL A 44 -14.22 47.23 16.04
N CYS A 45 -13.31 47.01 15.09
CA CYS A 45 -12.71 48.08 14.32
C CYS A 45 -13.72 48.70 13.33
N GLY A 46 -13.40 49.86 12.75
CA GLY A 46 -14.31 50.58 11.87
C GLY A 46 -14.79 49.77 10.65
N GLU A 47 -13.90 49.01 10.00
CA GLU A 47 -14.27 48.22 8.82
C GLU A 47 -15.13 47.00 9.17
N TYR A 48 -14.84 46.31 10.27
CA TYR A 48 -15.68 45.23 10.77
C TYR A 48 -17.03 45.75 11.30
N THR A 49 -17.07 46.98 11.84
CA THR A 49 -18.32 47.65 12.25
C THR A 49 -19.23 47.89 11.04
N ARG A 50 -18.68 48.26 9.87
CA ARG A 50 -19.45 48.42 8.62
C ARG A 50 -20.10 47.11 8.16
N GLN A 51 -19.34 46.03 8.27
CA GLN A 51 -19.76 44.69 7.84
C GLN A 51 -20.70 44.02 8.85
N GLY A 52 -20.54 44.33 10.14
CA GLY A 52 -21.31 43.70 11.23
C GLY A 52 -20.74 42.36 11.68
N HIS A 53 -19.42 42.18 11.57
CA HIS A 53 -18.70 40.98 12.03
C HIS A 53 -17.83 41.33 13.24
N PRO A 54 -17.50 40.36 14.12
CA PRO A 54 -16.54 40.56 15.20
C PRO A 54 -15.13 40.77 14.64
N CYS A 55 -14.35 41.65 15.26
CA CYS A 55 -12.98 41.93 14.86
C CYS A 55 -12.02 40.95 15.55
N ASP A 56 -11.17 40.30 14.78
CA ASP A 56 -10.10 39.40 15.25
C ASP A 56 -8.82 40.15 15.66
N GLY A 57 -8.79 41.47 15.48
CA GLY A 57 -7.64 42.32 15.83
C GLY A 57 -7.44 42.56 17.33
N LYS A 58 -8.27 42.00 18.21
CA LYS A 58 -8.18 42.19 19.67
C LYS A 58 -6.97 41.47 20.30
N GLY A 59 -6.24 40.69 19.50
CA GLY A 59 -5.17 39.81 20.00
C GLY A 59 -5.76 38.63 20.78
N ILE A 60 -4.94 37.60 20.95
CA ILE A 60 -5.28 36.43 21.74
C ILE A 60 -4.94 36.75 23.19
N SER A 61 -5.80 36.39 24.15
CA SER A 61 -5.46 36.53 25.58
C SER A 61 -4.27 35.63 25.93
N LEU A 62 -3.49 35.99 26.97
CA LEU A 62 -2.37 35.14 27.41
C LEU A 62 -2.82 33.71 27.74
N THR A 63 -4.01 33.58 28.35
CA THR A 63 -4.63 32.29 28.66
C THR A 63 -4.96 31.46 27.43
N GLU A 64 -5.52 32.08 26.39
CA GLU A 64 -5.81 31.40 25.13
C GLU A 64 -4.52 31.02 24.39
N ALA A 65 -3.49 31.87 24.43
CA ALA A 65 -2.19 31.57 23.86
C ALA A 65 -1.54 30.36 24.55
N ASP A 66 -1.60 30.29 25.88
CA ASP A 66 -1.10 29.14 26.65
C ASP A 66 -1.88 27.85 26.32
N CYS A 67 -3.20 27.93 26.21
CA CYS A 67 -4.04 26.81 25.77
C CYS A 67 -3.64 26.31 24.38
N LEU A 68 -3.35 27.20 23.43
CA LEU A 68 -2.89 26.84 22.09
C LEU A 68 -1.52 26.16 22.13
N VAL A 69 -0.58 26.66 22.96
CA VAL A 69 0.74 26.03 23.14
C VAL A 69 0.60 24.63 23.73
N GLN A 70 -0.27 24.44 24.72
CA GLN A 70 -0.50 23.12 25.29
C GLN A 70 -1.18 22.17 24.30
N ALA A 71 -2.16 22.65 23.54
CA ALA A 71 -2.81 21.87 22.50
C ALA A 71 -1.81 21.43 21.43
N LYS A 72 -0.95 22.35 20.98
CA LYS A 72 0.15 22.06 20.05
C LYS A 72 1.06 20.95 20.60
N LYS A 73 1.54 21.07 21.83
CA LYS A 73 2.40 20.05 22.46
C LYS A 73 1.74 18.67 22.55
N ARG A 74 0.42 18.62 22.79
CA ARG A 74 -0.34 17.36 22.80
C ARG A 74 -0.40 16.72 21.41
N ILE A 75 -0.57 17.55 20.38
CA ILE A 75 -0.56 17.08 18.98
C ILE A 75 0.83 16.58 18.61
N GLU A 76 1.89 17.35 18.90
CA GLU A 76 3.28 16.95 18.62
C GLU A 76 3.64 15.61 19.29
N ALA A 77 3.24 15.40 20.55
CA ALA A 77 3.45 14.13 21.23
C ALA A 77 2.66 12.98 20.55
N ALA A 78 1.42 13.23 20.13
CA ALA A 78 0.64 12.22 19.41
C ALA A 78 1.23 11.89 18.03
N GLU A 79 1.75 12.90 17.32
CA GLU A 79 2.48 12.73 16.07
C GLU A 79 3.70 11.82 16.27
N GLU A 80 4.54 12.11 17.27
CA GLU A 80 5.73 11.31 17.59
C GLU A 80 5.38 9.84 17.89
N THR A 81 4.36 9.60 18.72
CA THR A 81 3.91 8.21 18.99
C THR A 81 3.40 7.49 17.73
N THR A 82 2.69 8.20 16.86
CA THR A 82 2.18 7.63 15.61
C THR A 82 3.33 7.33 14.63
N GLU A 83 4.34 8.19 14.59
CA GLU A 83 5.55 7.97 13.79
C GLU A 83 6.32 6.72 14.25
N GLU A 84 6.47 6.53 15.56
CA GLU A 84 7.09 5.32 16.12
C GLU A 84 6.32 4.05 15.74
N GLU A 85 4.99 4.07 15.88
CA GLU A 85 4.13 2.94 15.46
C GLU A 85 4.26 2.62 13.97
N LEU A 86 4.34 3.65 13.11
CA LEU A 86 4.53 3.48 11.67
C LEU A 86 5.88 2.84 11.35
N LEU A 87 6.94 3.25 12.04
CA LEU A 87 8.28 2.66 11.87
C LEU A 87 8.29 1.17 12.26
N ASP A 88 7.60 0.81 13.34
CA ASP A 88 7.51 -0.59 13.77
C ASP A 88 6.66 -1.45 12.82
N LEU A 89 5.56 -0.91 12.31
CA LEU A 89 4.77 -1.58 11.27
C LEU A 89 5.59 -1.77 9.99
N GLN A 90 6.41 -0.79 9.60
CA GLN A 90 7.29 -0.91 8.44
C GLN A 90 8.36 -2.00 8.64
N ARG A 91 8.93 -2.13 9.84
CA ARG A 91 9.85 -3.23 10.18
C ARG A 91 9.16 -4.58 10.03
N GLN A 92 7.97 -4.74 10.61
CA GLN A 92 7.18 -5.99 10.50
C GLN A 92 6.83 -6.32 9.04
N LEU A 93 6.43 -5.32 8.25
CA LEU A 93 6.16 -5.49 6.82
C LEU A 93 7.39 -6.03 6.09
N ASN A 94 8.57 -5.46 6.33
CA ASN A 94 9.82 -5.89 5.69
C ASN A 94 10.20 -7.33 6.06
N GLU A 95 9.99 -7.73 7.31
CA GLU A 95 10.20 -9.12 7.76
C GLU A 95 9.26 -10.09 7.04
N ARG A 96 7.96 -9.76 6.99
CA ARG A 96 6.94 -10.58 6.31
C ARG A 96 7.19 -10.66 4.81
N LEU A 97 7.62 -9.57 4.17
CA LEU A 97 8.03 -9.55 2.77
C LEU A 97 9.25 -10.42 2.52
N SER A 98 10.27 -10.35 3.38
CA SER A 98 11.46 -11.20 3.29
C SER A 98 11.11 -12.68 3.40
N HIS A 99 10.22 -13.03 4.34
CA HIS A 99 9.68 -14.38 4.47
C HIS A 99 8.92 -14.83 3.21
N LEU A 100 8.05 -13.98 2.66
CA LEU A 100 7.32 -14.26 1.42
C LEU A 100 8.26 -14.51 0.23
N ILE A 101 9.32 -13.70 0.09
CA ILE A 101 10.34 -13.88 -0.95
C ILE A 101 11.03 -15.24 -0.80
N ARG A 102 11.38 -15.64 0.42
CA ARG A 102 11.98 -16.95 0.71
C ARG A 102 11.04 -18.10 0.32
N LEU A 103 9.78 -18.03 0.72
CA LEU A 103 8.77 -19.04 0.36
C LEU A 103 8.60 -19.15 -1.17
N ARG A 104 8.56 -18.02 -1.88
CA ARG A 104 8.50 -18.01 -3.35
C ARG A 104 9.73 -18.63 -4.00
N ARG A 105 10.92 -18.45 -3.42
CA ARG A 105 12.15 -19.12 -3.90
C ARG A 105 12.08 -20.63 -3.65
N GLN A 106 11.67 -21.06 -2.47
CA GLN A 106 11.50 -22.48 -2.14
C GLN A 106 10.47 -23.16 -3.06
N LYS A 107 9.32 -22.52 -3.30
CA LYS A 107 8.30 -23.02 -4.24
C LYS A 107 8.89 -23.23 -5.63
N ARG A 108 9.60 -22.23 -6.18
CA ARG A 108 10.26 -22.33 -7.49
C ARG A 108 11.28 -23.46 -7.52
N HIS A 109 12.12 -23.58 -6.48
CA HIS A 109 13.10 -24.66 -6.38
C HIS A 109 12.44 -26.04 -6.41
N ILE A 110 11.36 -26.24 -5.64
CA ILE A 110 10.60 -27.50 -5.64
C ILE A 110 10.00 -27.78 -7.01
N GLN A 111 9.39 -26.77 -7.66
CA GLN A 111 8.83 -26.92 -9.00
C GLN A 111 9.89 -27.32 -10.04
N THR A 112 11.03 -26.63 -10.06
CA THR A 112 12.15 -26.96 -10.96
C THR A 112 12.72 -28.35 -10.67
N ARG A 113 12.87 -28.72 -9.39
CA ARG A 113 13.34 -30.06 -9.01
C ARG A 113 12.37 -31.15 -9.45
N ARG A 114 11.06 -30.94 -9.24
CA ARG A 114 10.01 -31.85 -9.71
C ARG A 114 10.08 -32.04 -11.22
N GLN A 115 10.20 -30.96 -11.98
CA GLN A 115 10.30 -31.02 -13.43
C GLN A 115 11.52 -31.83 -13.88
N LYS A 116 12.71 -31.56 -13.31
CA LYS A 116 13.92 -32.32 -13.61
C LYS A 116 13.80 -33.82 -13.27
N MET A 117 13.09 -34.17 -12.20
CA MET A 117 12.86 -35.57 -11.84
C MET A 117 11.92 -36.26 -12.84
N LEU A 118 10.91 -35.56 -13.34
CA LEU A 118 10.03 -36.07 -14.40
C LEU A 118 10.79 -36.24 -15.71
N GLU A 119 11.56 -35.24 -16.14
CA GLU A 119 12.38 -35.30 -17.36
C GLU A 119 13.38 -36.48 -17.32
N LYS A 120 14.07 -36.68 -16.20
CA LYS A 120 14.96 -37.84 -16.02
C LYS A 120 14.21 -39.16 -15.99
N GLY A 121 13.01 -39.19 -15.41
CA GLY A 121 12.14 -40.37 -15.42
C GLY A 121 11.75 -40.77 -16.84
N PHE A 122 11.35 -39.78 -17.67
CA PHE A 122 11.05 -40.02 -19.08
C PHE A 122 12.28 -40.47 -19.87
N GLN A 123 13.43 -39.83 -19.70
CA GLN A 123 14.68 -40.26 -20.32
C GLN A 123 15.06 -41.71 -19.96
N SER A 124 14.92 -42.08 -18.68
CA SER A 124 15.19 -43.45 -18.24
C SER A 124 14.20 -44.47 -18.81
N MET A 125 12.94 -44.08 -19.06
CA MET A 125 11.97 -44.96 -19.72
C MET A 125 12.29 -45.14 -21.20
N ASP A 126 12.62 -44.04 -21.90
CA ASP A 126 13.00 -44.07 -23.30
C ASP A 126 14.27 -44.94 -23.52
N GLU A 127 15.26 -44.85 -22.62
CA GLU A 127 16.47 -45.70 -22.64
C GLU A 127 16.14 -47.19 -22.44
N LEU A 128 15.20 -47.51 -21.56
CA LEU A 128 14.74 -48.88 -21.32
C LEU A 128 13.99 -49.44 -22.53
N GLU A 129 13.05 -48.68 -23.11
CA GLU A 129 12.30 -49.08 -24.30
C GLU A 129 13.22 -49.34 -25.49
N GLU A 130 14.23 -48.48 -25.70
CA GLU A 130 15.23 -48.69 -26.76
C GLU A 130 16.09 -49.94 -26.52
N SER A 131 16.49 -50.20 -25.27
CA SER A 131 17.22 -51.42 -24.91
C SER A 131 16.38 -52.68 -25.15
N GLU A 132 15.11 -52.68 -24.76
CA GLU A 132 14.17 -53.79 -25.01
C GLU A 132 13.97 -54.03 -26.51
N ARG A 133 13.92 -52.95 -27.31
CA ARG A 133 13.83 -53.05 -28.77
C ARG A 133 15.08 -53.66 -29.38
N GLN A 134 16.26 -53.22 -28.95
CA GLN A 134 17.53 -53.79 -29.41
C GLN A 134 17.69 -55.26 -29.03
N GLU A 135 17.29 -55.65 -27.82
CA GLU A 135 17.27 -57.06 -27.41
C GLU A 135 16.30 -57.88 -28.26
N SER A 136 15.10 -57.35 -28.52
CA SER A 136 14.11 -58.00 -29.37
C SER A 136 14.61 -58.19 -30.82
N GLU A 137 15.22 -57.15 -31.39
CA GLU A 137 15.85 -57.21 -32.72
C GLU A 137 17.00 -58.23 -32.76
N ALA A 138 17.87 -58.24 -31.74
CA ALA A 138 18.97 -59.20 -31.63
C ALA A 138 18.47 -60.65 -31.48
N VAL A 139 17.36 -60.87 -30.76
CA VAL A 139 16.71 -62.18 -30.64
C VAL A 139 16.16 -62.65 -31.99
N VAL A 140 15.53 -61.75 -32.76
CA VAL A 140 15.02 -62.04 -34.11
C VAL A 140 16.16 -62.36 -35.07
N ASP A 141 17.23 -61.56 -35.05
CA ASP A 141 18.41 -61.78 -35.88
C ASP A 141 19.10 -63.12 -35.54
N ALA A 142 19.33 -63.41 -34.26
CA ALA A 142 19.91 -64.69 -33.82
C ALA A 142 19.06 -65.89 -34.28
N ARG A 143 17.72 -65.75 -34.24
CA ARG A 143 16.78 -66.77 -34.74
C ARG A 143 16.88 -66.94 -36.26
N SER A 144 17.06 -65.84 -37.01
CA SER A 144 17.22 -65.87 -38.48
C SER A 144 18.53 -66.52 -38.94
N VAL A 145 19.60 -66.40 -38.14
CA VAL A 145 20.92 -67.02 -38.39
C VAL A 145 20.96 -68.50 -37.95
N GLY A 146 19.85 -69.04 -37.44
CA GLY A 146 19.69 -70.47 -37.16
C GLY A 146 20.11 -70.90 -35.75
N ALA A 147 20.17 -69.98 -34.78
CA ALA A 147 20.40 -70.34 -33.38
C ALA A 147 19.18 -71.08 -32.79
N ALA A 148 19.17 -72.40 -32.88
CA ALA A 148 18.05 -73.28 -32.50
C ALA A 148 17.73 -73.32 -30.98
N HIS A 149 18.49 -72.62 -30.13
CA HIS A 149 18.37 -72.68 -28.66
C HIS A 149 17.77 -71.41 -28.04
N VAL A 150 17.40 -70.41 -28.83
CA VAL A 150 16.76 -69.20 -28.31
C VAL A 150 15.29 -69.49 -28.03
N ILE A 151 14.95 -69.66 -26.76
CA ILE A 151 13.59 -69.96 -26.28
C ILE A 151 12.81 -68.64 -26.20
N ASP A 152 11.73 -68.55 -26.97
CA ASP A 152 10.80 -67.42 -27.00
C ASP A 152 9.80 -67.54 -25.83
N TRP A 153 10.09 -66.84 -24.73
CA TRP A 153 9.23 -66.85 -23.53
C TRP A 153 7.88 -66.13 -23.74
N SER A 154 7.80 -65.15 -24.64
CA SER A 154 6.54 -64.49 -25.03
C SER A 154 5.57 -65.49 -25.66
N ALA A 155 6.02 -66.31 -26.61
CA ALA A 155 5.20 -67.35 -27.23
C ALA A 155 4.71 -68.40 -26.21
N ILE A 156 5.55 -68.72 -25.22
CA ILE A 156 5.17 -69.63 -24.12
C ILE A 156 4.10 -68.97 -23.24
N LEU A 157 4.28 -67.72 -22.83
CA LEU A 157 3.34 -67.00 -21.95
C LEU A 157 1.99 -66.72 -22.64
N ASP A 158 1.98 -66.36 -23.92
CA ASP A 158 0.76 -66.15 -24.70
C ASP A 158 -0.01 -67.46 -24.91
N SER A 159 0.69 -68.58 -25.12
CA SER A 159 0.07 -69.91 -25.23
C SER A 159 -0.56 -70.40 -23.93
N VAL A 160 -0.05 -69.94 -22.78
CA VAL A 160 -0.59 -70.24 -21.45
C VAL A 160 -1.80 -69.34 -21.15
N ALA A 161 -1.74 -68.05 -21.51
CA ALA A 161 -2.85 -67.11 -21.31
C ALA A 161 -4.10 -67.46 -22.15
N LEU A 162 -3.91 -68.00 -23.36
CA LEU A 162 -5.00 -68.48 -24.22
C LEU A 162 -5.65 -69.78 -23.71
N LYS A 163 -4.92 -70.63 -22.96
CA LYS A 163 -5.46 -71.86 -22.36
C LYS A 163 -6.29 -71.63 -21.11
N SER A 164 -6.17 -70.46 -20.47
CA SER A 164 -6.96 -70.06 -19.30
C SER A 164 -8.28 -69.35 -19.62
N ARG A 165 -8.68 -69.28 -20.91
CA ARG A 165 -9.92 -68.65 -21.38
C ARG A 165 -10.87 -69.66 -22.03
N TRP A 166 -11.14 -70.77 -21.34
CA TRP A 166 -12.30 -71.66 -21.50
C TRP A 166 -12.63 -72.30 -20.15
#